data_AF-A0A3N1TYT8-F1
#
_entry.id   AF-A0A3N1TYT8-F1
#
_cell.length_a   1.000
_cell.length_b   1.000
_cell.length_c   1.000
_cell.angle_alpha   90.00
_cell.angle_beta   90.00
_cell.angle_gamma   90.00
#
_symmetry.space_group_name_H-M   'P 1'
#
loop_
_entity.id
_entity.type
_entity.pdbx_description
1 polymer ?
#
loop_
_entity_poly.entity_id
_entity_poly.type
_entity_poly.pdbx_seq_one_letter_code
_entity_poly.pdbx_strand_id
1 'polypeptide(L)'
;MALDRPRAGPTQCPPQGWRGHVWHCSVRAAPEDRPLSDEGWAAVARRLLNATGIAPDGDPDACRWVAVRHAEDHIHIVATKVRGDLRPSRNWNDFLRADKELVAIEKGYGLRQVPRGDHTAAKRPTRAEQEKARRTGNARTSREHLRTIVRTAVSAATTAAELFQIIEGTGALVDVQYLPSGDVRGYKVALNGDTNAQGEPVWFSGSTLAPDLSYPKIAERLTATETKLTERTGTTAWRRFAVAVDQTPDHLAHDEDEAGQAHITVLAEAFDALPLVAPVGLRPQLVQAATVFERAARSRIRAPHQQAQATRCAVKAVLREPAPQDGALLTIVLDALLLAVIAAQHWYRSREHHQQAEAARQTVTHLRTAYRETATEPLATLRQRGTRLTETLRRRQENSLSRALPELAEQILAESGWPSLAATLARAEAVGHEPTALLTQATVRRETDTATSLSEVLIWRLHRLADLT
;
A
#
# COMPACT_ATOMS: atom_id res chain seq x y z
N MET A 1 23.26 3.18 -10.54
CA MET A 1 23.00 3.88 -11.82
C MET A 1 21.54 3.81 -12.25
N ALA A 2 20.86 4.93 -12.44
CA ALA A 2 19.49 4.95 -12.95
C ALA A 2 19.42 5.19 -14.46
N LEU A 3 18.48 4.53 -15.14
CA LEU A 3 18.03 4.95 -16.47
C LEU A 3 17.10 6.13 -16.31
N ASP A 4 17.42 7.23 -16.95
CA ASP A 4 16.39 8.19 -17.31
C ASP A 4 15.68 7.65 -18.56
N ARG A 5 14.38 7.35 -18.43
CA ARG A 5 13.56 7.09 -19.62
C ARG A 5 13.74 8.26 -20.59
N PRO A 6 13.69 8.05 -21.92
CA PRO A 6 13.81 9.13 -22.88
C PRO A 6 12.84 10.25 -22.49
N ARG A 7 13.43 11.34 -22.01
CA ARG A 7 12.71 12.54 -21.61
C ARG A 7 12.34 13.24 -22.90
N ALA A 8 11.05 13.40 -23.17
CA ALA A 8 10.63 14.45 -24.07
C ALA A 8 10.96 15.77 -23.37
N GLY A 9 12.12 16.35 -23.71
CA GLY A 9 12.52 17.67 -23.26
C GLY A 9 11.53 18.73 -23.75
N PRO A 10 11.47 19.91 -23.08
CA PRO A 10 10.66 21.02 -23.52
C PRO A 10 11.41 21.76 -24.63
N THR A 11 11.40 21.19 -25.83
CA THR A 11 11.71 21.93 -27.05
C THR A 11 10.59 21.64 -28.02
N GLN A 12 10.12 22.71 -28.66
CA GLN A 12 9.02 22.76 -29.64
C GLN A 12 8.88 21.42 -30.39
N CYS A 13 7.67 20.85 -30.37
CA CYS A 13 7.37 19.68 -31.18
C CYS A 13 7.81 19.94 -32.62
N PRO A 14 8.75 19.16 -33.18
CA PRO A 14 8.90 19.12 -34.62
C PRO A 14 7.64 18.46 -35.20
N PRO A 15 7.29 18.78 -36.46
CA PRO A 15 6.11 18.24 -37.12
C PRO A 15 6.12 16.70 -37.13
N GLN A 16 4.92 16.12 -37.13
CA GLN A 16 4.51 14.73 -36.85
C GLN A 16 5.27 13.54 -37.49
N GLY A 17 6.38 13.74 -38.21
CA GLY A 17 7.14 12.68 -38.90
C GLY A 17 8.37 12.10 -38.17
N TRP A 18 8.76 12.61 -37.00
CA TRP A 18 10.09 12.32 -36.41
C TRP A 18 10.07 11.32 -35.24
N ARG A 19 8.93 10.68 -34.95
CA ARG A 19 8.82 9.73 -33.84
C ARG A 19 9.19 8.32 -34.31
N GLY A 20 10.43 7.89 -34.04
CA GLY A 20 10.77 6.45 -34.06
C GLY A 20 12.10 6.02 -34.69
N HIS A 21 12.91 6.95 -35.23
CA HIS A 21 14.13 6.63 -35.97
C HIS A 21 15.42 6.65 -35.15
N VAL A 22 15.36 7.19 -33.93
CA VAL A 22 16.51 7.34 -33.03
C VAL A 22 16.21 6.61 -31.72
N TRP A 23 17.21 5.91 -31.21
CA TRP A 23 17.22 5.34 -29.88
C TRP A 23 18.01 6.26 -28.95
N HIS A 24 17.46 6.59 -27.79
CA HIS A 24 18.09 7.47 -26.81
C HIS A 24 18.01 6.85 -25.41
N CYS A 25 19.16 6.77 -24.75
CA CYS A 25 19.30 6.25 -23.41
C CYS A 25 20.13 7.22 -22.58
N SER A 26 19.61 7.62 -21.42
CA SER A 26 20.30 8.49 -20.47
C SER A 26 20.65 7.67 -19.24
N VAL A 27 21.92 7.71 -18.83
CA VAL A 27 22.44 6.89 -17.72
C VAL A 27 23.10 7.81 -16.70
N ARG A 28 22.71 7.68 -15.44
CA ARG A 28 23.21 8.51 -14.33
C ARG A 28 23.69 7.66 -13.16
N ALA A 29 24.87 7.96 -12.61
CA ALA A 29 25.38 7.41 -11.35
C ALA A 29 24.72 8.12 -10.15
N ALA A 30 24.66 7.45 -8.99
CA ALA A 30 24.10 8.13 -7.81
C ALA A 30 25.05 9.26 -7.37
N PRO A 31 24.55 10.37 -6.79
CA PRO A 31 25.41 11.44 -6.31
C PRO A 31 26.46 11.00 -5.29
N GLU A 32 26.18 9.92 -4.55
CA GLU A 32 27.07 9.35 -3.55
C GLU A 32 28.07 8.32 -4.12
N ASP A 33 27.91 7.94 -5.39
CA ASP A 33 28.86 7.05 -6.06
C ASP A 33 30.16 7.79 -6.40
N ARG A 34 31.28 7.05 -6.42
CA ARG A 34 32.52 7.59 -6.95
C ARG A 34 32.34 8.05 -8.41
N PRO A 35 32.94 9.19 -8.82
CA PRO A 35 32.96 9.61 -10.21
C PRO A 35 33.59 8.54 -11.12
N LEU A 36 33.04 8.38 -12.33
CA LEU A 36 33.63 7.51 -13.35
C LEU A 36 34.52 8.31 -14.30
N SER A 37 35.61 7.69 -14.75
CA SER A 37 36.42 8.19 -15.85
C SER A 37 35.66 8.08 -17.18
N ASP A 38 36.13 8.79 -18.21
CA ASP A 38 35.55 8.68 -19.56
C ASP A 38 35.65 7.25 -20.11
N GLU A 39 36.72 6.52 -19.77
CA GLU A 39 36.86 5.09 -20.10
C GLU A 39 35.80 4.23 -19.40
N GLY A 40 35.52 4.52 -18.12
CA GLY A 40 34.47 3.85 -17.37
C GLY A 40 33.09 4.11 -17.98
N TRP A 41 32.80 5.36 -18.33
CA TRP A 41 31.57 5.73 -19.03
C TRP A 41 31.46 5.10 -20.42
N ALA A 42 32.56 5.03 -21.19
CA ALA A 42 32.60 4.37 -22.49
C ALA A 42 32.34 2.85 -22.37
N ALA A 43 32.87 2.20 -21.33
CA ALA A 43 32.60 0.79 -21.04
C ALA A 43 31.12 0.56 -20.69
N VAL A 44 30.53 1.42 -19.85
CA VAL A 44 29.09 1.40 -19.53
C VAL A 44 28.25 1.53 -20.80
N ALA A 45 28.56 2.49 -21.67
CA ALA A 45 27.82 2.71 -22.92
C ALA A 45 27.86 1.48 -23.84
N ARG A 46 29.04 0.90 -24.07
CA ARG A 46 29.21 -0.32 -24.89
C ARG A 46 28.43 -1.50 -24.34
N ARG A 47 28.48 -1.73 -23.02
CA ARG A 47 27.73 -2.81 -22.36
C ARG A 47 26.22 -2.64 -22.56
N LEU A 48 25.70 -1.43 -22.42
CA LEU A 48 24.27 -1.15 -22.63
C LEU A 48 23.85 -1.32 -24.10
N LEU A 49 24.65 -0.85 -25.04
CA LEU A 49 24.38 -1.01 -26.48
C LEU A 49 24.35 -2.48 -26.90
N ASN A 50 25.27 -3.28 -26.35
CA ASN A 50 25.28 -4.72 -26.54
C ASN A 50 24.05 -5.38 -25.92
N ALA A 51 23.79 -5.11 -24.63
CA ALA A 51 22.68 -5.69 -23.90
C ALA A 51 21.33 -5.37 -24.54
N THR A 52 21.15 -4.16 -25.09
CA THR A 52 19.90 -3.71 -25.74
C THR A 52 19.73 -4.19 -27.18
N GLY A 53 20.80 -4.70 -27.81
CA GLY A 53 20.78 -5.13 -29.22
C GLY A 53 20.83 -3.97 -30.22
N ILE A 54 21.17 -2.76 -29.77
CA ILE A 54 21.36 -1.58 -30.63
C ILE A 54 22.68 -1.70 -31.40
N ALA A 55 23.77 -1.99 -30.67
CA ALA A 55 25.06 -2.29 -31.25
C ALA A 55 25.71 -3.47 -30.49
N PRO A 56 25.32 -4.72 -30.85
CA PRO A 56 25.97 -5.92 -30.33
C PRO A 56 27.48 -5.90 -30.62
N ASP A 57 28.27 -6.45 -29.70
CA ASP A 57 29.71 -6.52 -29.88
C ASP A 57 30.07 -7.40 -31.09
N GLY A 58 31.02 -6.95 -31.92
CA GLY A 58 31.44 -7.64 -33.14
C GLY A 58 30.46 -7.60 -34.32
N ASP A 59 29.33 -6.89 -34.24
CA ASP A 59 28.36 -6.76 -35.33
C ASP A 59 28.74 -5.60 -36.28
N PRO A 60 29.24 -5.89 -37.50
CA PRO A 60 29.67 -4.84 -38.44
C PRO A 60 28.52 -3.96 -38.94
N ASP A 61 27.30 -4.50 -38.90
CA ASP A 61 26.06 -3.84 -39.33
C ASP A 61 25.27 -3.25 -38.15
N ALA A 62 25.87 -3.18 -36.95
CA ALA A 62 25.28 -2.52 -35.79
C ALA A 62 24.81 -1.09 -36.09
N CYS A 63 23.84 -0.61 -35.29
CA CYS A 63 23.40 0.78 -35.39
C CYS A 63 24.56 1.74 -35.08
N ARG A 64 24.63 2.87 -35.79
CA ARG A 64 25.62 3.91 -35.50
C ARG A 64 25.21 4.67 -34.26
N TRP A 65 26.15 4.93 -33.36
CA TRP A 65 25.86 5.50 -32.06
C TRP A 65 26.95 6.47 -31.59
N VAL A 66 26.58 7.32 -30.65
CA VAL A 66 27.48 8.22 -29.91
C VAL A 66 27.10 8.22 -28.44
N ALA A 67 28.09 8.29 -27.56
CA ALA A 67 27.89 8.57 -26.13
C ALA A 67 28.49 9.94 -25.80
N VAL A 68 27.70 10.79 -25.17
CA VAL A 68 28.08 12.16 -24.80
C VAL A 68 28.01 12.29 -23.29
N ARG A 69 29.13 12.63 -22.66
CA ARG A 69 29.16 12.96 -21.22
C ARG A 69 28.67 14.38 -21.01
N HIS A 70 27.55 14.52 -20.32
CA HIS A 70 26.89 15.81 -20.12
C HIS A 70 27.20 16.41 -18.74
N ALA A 71 27.51 15.57 -17.74
CA ALA A 71 28.10 16.01 -16.48
C ALA A 71 28.99 14.92 -15.87
N GLU A 72 29.54 15.18 -14.69
CA GLU A 72 30.37 14.24 -13.95
C GLU A 72 29.66 12.89 -13.73
N ASP A 73 28.35 12.94 -13.47
CA ASP A 73 27.53 11.82 -13.02
C ASP A 73 26.63 11.20 -14.11
N HIS A 74 26.59 11.72 -15.35
CA HIS A 74 25.72 11.14 -16.39
C HIS A 74 26.19 11.33 -17.84
N ILE A 75 25.75 10.38 -18.68
CA ILE A 75 25.94 10.37 -20.13
C ILE A 75 24.61 10.19 -20.87
N HIS A 76 24.57 10.67 -22.12
CA HIS A 76 23.53 10.38 -23.09
C HIS A 76 24.08 9.51 -24.22
N ILE A 77 23.42 8.39 -24.49
CA ILE A 77 23.72 7.50 -25.60
C ILE A 77 22.62 7.69 -26.65
N VAL A 78 23.02 8.02 -27.86
CA VAL A 78 22.13 8.23 -29.00
C VAL A 78 22.55 7.29 -30.12
N ALA A 79 21.60 6.58 -30.71
CA ALA A 79 21.86 5.67 -31.83
C ALA A 79 20.78 5.76 -32.90
N THR A 80 21.15 5.43 -34.14
CA THR A 80 20.17 5.15 -35.19
C THR A 80 19.34 3.91 -34.83
N LYS A 81 18.11 3.81 -35.33
CA LYS A 81 17.31 2.57 -35.25
C LYS A 81 17.28 1.76 -36.55
N VAL A 82 18.12 2.16 -37.51
CA VAL A 82 18.40 1.43 -38.73
C VAL A 82 19.86 0.99 -38.69
N ARG A 83 20.06 -0.28 -39.00
CA ARG A 83 21.36 -0.98 -39.05
C ARG A 83 22.09 -0.70 -40.36
N GLY A 84 23.36 -1.10 -40.44
CA GLY A 84 24.16 -1.00 -41.67
C GLY A 84 23.58 -1.82 -42.83
N ASP A 85 22.93 -2.94 -42.52
CA ASP A 85 22.22 -3.82 -43.47
C ASP A 85 20.81 -3.33 -43.84
N LEU A 86 20.48 -2.08 -43.51
CA LEU A 86 19.18 -1.43 -43.75
C LEU A 86 17.98 -2.07 -43.01
N ARG A 87 18.21 -3.02 -42.10
CA ARG A 87 17.14 -3.60 -41.28
C ARG A 87 16.87 -2.76 -40.01
N PRO A 88 15.67 -2.85 -39.43
CA PRO A 88 15.39 -2.25 -38.12
C PRO A 88 16.27 -2.81 -37.01
N SER A 89 16.58 -1.99 -36.01
CA SER A 89 17.28 -2.41 -34.79
C SER A 89 16.54 -3.54 -34.06
N ARG A 90 17.28 -4.52 -33.52
CA ARG A 90 16.73 -5.65 -32.75
C ARG A 90 16.57 -5.30 -31.27
N ASN A 91 15.97 -4.15 -30.99
CA ASN A 91 15.89 -3.54 -29.65
C ASN A 91 14.57 -3.85 -28.92
N TRP A 92 13.94 -4.98 -29.22
CA TRP A 92 12.74 -5.40 -28.49
C TRP A 92 13.06 -5.55 -27.00
N ASN A 93 12.20 -4.97 -26.16
CA ASN A 93 12.31 -4.95 -24.71
C ASN A 93 13.66 -4.39 -24.19
N ASP A 94 14.22 -3.43 -24.92
CA ASP A 94 15.50 -2.78 -24.61
C ASP A 94 15.57 -2.22 -23.19
N PHE A 95 14.50 -1.63 -22.67
CA PHE A 95 14.45 -1.09 -21.31
C PHE A 95 14.77 -2.17 -20.26
N LEU A 96 14.13 -3.33 -20.32
CA LEU A 96 14.37 -4.41 -19.34
C LEU A 96 15.76 -5.02 -19.50
N ARG A 97 16.27 -5.09 -20.73
CA ARG A 97 17.62 -5.59 -21.01
C ARG A 97 18.70 -4.63 -20.50
N ALA A 98 18.52 -3.33 -20.71
CA ALA A 98 19.38 -2.29 -20.17
C ALA A 98 19.33 -2.26 -18.63
N ASP A 99 18.14 -2.39 -18.04
CA ASP A 99 17.96 -2.43 -16.58
C ASP A 99 18.73 -3.60 -15.95
N LYS A 100 18.59 -4.81 -16.52
CA LYS A 100 19.36 -5.99 -16.09
C LYS A 100 20.86 -5.79 -16.21
N GLU A 101 21.32 -5.17 -17.30
CA GLU A 101 22.74 -4.90 -17.51
C GLU A 101 23.28 -3.86 -16.51
N LEU A 102 22.49 -2.84 -16.18
CA LEU A 102 22.88 -1.86 -15.16
C LEU A 102 23.04 -2.50 -13.78
N VAL A 103 22.22 -3.48 -13.41
CA VAL A 103 22.41 -4.23 -12.15
C VAL A 103 23.78 -4.93 -12.15
N ALA A 104 24.17 -5.54 -13.28
CA ALA A 104 25.48 -6.17 -13.41
C ALA A 104 26.63 -5.15 -13.40
N ILE A 105 26.43 -3.95 -13.99
CA ILE A 105 27.39 -2.84 -13.95
C ILE A 105 27.55 -2.33 -12.51
N GLU A 106 26.45 -2.05 -11.82
CA GLU A 106 26.44 -1.56 -10.44
C GLU A 106 27.23 -2.50 -9.53
N LYS A 107 26.94 -3.81 -9.60
CA LYS A 107 27.68 -4.83 -8.86
C LYS A 107 29.16 -4.87 -9.23
N GLY A 108 29.48 -4.89 -10.54
CA GLY A 108 30.87 -5.01 -11.01
C GLY A 108 31.74 -3.80 -10.68
N TYR A 109 31.16 -2.60 -10.62
CA TYR A 109 31.88 -1.35 -10.34
C TYR A 109 31.84 -0.94 -8.86
N GLY A 110 31.12 -1.69 -8.01
CA GLY A 110 30.90 -1.36 -6.61
C GLY A 110 30.06 -0.10 -6.41
N LEU A 111 29.13 0.18 -7.34
CA LEU A 111 28.26 1.35 -7.30
C LEU A 111 26.98 1.04 -6.52
N ARG A 112 26.26 2.09 -6.13
CA ARG A 112 24.94 2.02 -5.51
C ARG A 112 23.99 1.24 -6.42
N GLN A 113 23.56 0.09 -5.90
CA GLN A 113 22.53 -0.72 -6.52
C GLN A 113 21.19 -0.02 -6.34
N VAL A 114 20.61 0.42 -7.46
CA VAL A 114 19.34 1.17 -7.43
C VAL A 114 18.19 0.17 -7.26
N PRO A 115 17.30 0.35 -6.25
CA PRO A 115 16.10 -0.46 -6.14
C PRO A 115 15.26 -0.34 -7.42
N ARG A 116 15.21 -1.41 -8.22
CA ARG A 116 14.44 -1.42 -9.48
C ARG A 116 12.98 -1.69 -9.21
N GLY A 117 12.09 -1.06 -9.97
CA GLY A 117 10.65 -1.25 -9.80
C GLY A 117 10.27 -2.72 -9.98
N ASP A 118 9.60 -3.31 -9.00
CA ASP A 118 9.13 -4.70 -9.04
C ASP A 118 7.89 -4.94 -9.94
N HIS A 119 7.42 -3.88 -10.62
CA HIS A 119 6.20 -3.80 -11.44
C HIS A 119 4.87 -3.99 -10.70
N THR A 120 4.84 -3.98 -9.37
CA THR A 120 3.60 -4.10 -8.60
C THR A 120 2.96 -2.73 -8.28
N ALA A 121 3.53 -1.63 -8.76
CA ALA A 121 3.13 -0.27 -8.37
C ALA A 121 1.97 0.21 -9.23
N ALA A 122 1.19 1.13 -8.68
CA ALA A 122 0.22 1.87 -9.48
C ALA A 122 0.94 2.59 -10.62
N LYS A 123 0.24 2.75 -11.75
CA LYS A 123 0.76 3.59 -12.83
C LYS A 123 0.92 5.02 -12.29
N ARG A 124 2.17 5.49 -12.24
CA ARG A 124 2.48 6.86 -11.85
C ARG A 124 1.90 7.83 -12.89
N PRO A 125 1.35 8.98 -12.45
CA PRO A 125 0.98 10.02 -13.38
C PRO A 125 2.19 10.46 -14.21
N THR A 126 1.94 10.74 -15.47
CA THR A 126 2.88 11.35 -16.41
C THR A 126 3.12 12.80 -16.02
N ARG A 127 4.25 13.36 -16.48
CA ARG A 127 4.54 14.79 -16.32
C ARG A 127 3.44 15.68 -16.90
N ALA A 128 2.83 15.26 -18.01
CA ALA A 128 1.73 16.01 -18.63
C ALA A 128 0.49 16.04 -17.72
N GLU A 129 0.14 14.92 -17.08
CA GLU A 129 -0.95 14.86 -16.09
C GLU A 129 -0.62 15.72 -14.86
N GLN A 130 0.61 15.67 -14.35
CA GLN A 130 1.05 16.50 -13.22
C GLN A 130 1.01 18.00 -13.55
N GLU A 131 1.51 18.39 -14.72
CA GLU A 131 1.52 19.78 -15.17
C GLU A 131 0.11 20.27 -15.51
N LYS A 132 -0.78 19.40 -16.01
CA LYS A 132 -2.20 19.74 -16.15
C LYS A 132 -2.81 20.02 -14.78
N ALA A 133 -2.64 19.12 -13.81
CA ALA A 133 -3.15 19.31 -12.46
C ALA A 133 -2.68 20.64 -11.86
N ARG A 134 -1.37 20.91 -11.92
CA ARG A 134 -0.75 22.16 -11.46
C ARG A 134 -1.36 23.40 -12.12
N ARG A 135 -1.51 23.41 -13.45
CA ARG A 135 -2.11 24.53 -14.20
C ARG A 135 -3.58 24.75 -13.84
N THR A 136 -4.30 23.68 -13.52
CA THR A 136 -5.72 23.74 -13.10
C THR A 136 -5.90 23.97 -11.60
N GLY A 137 -4.83 24.22 -10.83
CA GLY A 137 -4.90 24.44 -9.39
C GLY A 137 -5.23 23.19 -8.56
N ASN A 138 -5.13 21.99 -9.15
CA ASN A 138 -5.44 20.74 -8.48
C ASN A 138 -4.19 20.14 -7.82
N ALA A 139 -4.31 19.75 -6.54
CA ALA A 139 -3.23 19.11 -5.78
C ALA A 139 -2.90 17.68 -6.25
N ARG A 140 -3.83 17.03 -6.97
CA ARG A 140 -3.70 15.66 -7.49
C ARG A 140 -4.09 15.62 -8.96
N THR A 141 -3.55 14.65 -9.68
CA THR A 141 -3.95 14.39 -11.06
C THR A 141 -5.32 13.71 -11.13
N SER A 142 -6.03 13.86 -12.26
CA SER A 142 -7.32 13.20 -12.47
C SER A 142 -7.23 11.68 -12.29
N ARG A 143 -6.13 11.07 -12.73
CA ARG A 143 -5.84 9.65 -12.53
C ARG A 143 -5.80 9.26 -11.06
N GLU A 144 -5.13 10.05 -10.22
CA GLU A 144 -5.04 9.78 -8.77
C GLU A 144 -6.39 9.95 -8.10
N HIS A 145 -7.14 11.00 -8.47
CA HIS A 145 -8.48 11.23 -7.92
C HIS A 145 -9.45 10.10 -8.30
N LEU A 146 -9.51 9.72 -9.59
CA LEU A 146 -10.33 8.61 -10.06
C LEU A 146 -9.91 7.28 -9.45
N ARG A 147 -8.61 7.05 -9.23
CA ARG A 147 -8.15 5.85 -8.53
C ARG A 147 -8.69 5.81 -7.10
N THR A 148 -8.65 6.91 -6.36
CA THR A 148 -9.24 6.98 -5.01
C THR A 148 -10.74 6.72 -5.06
N ILE A 149 -11.49 7.39 -5.95
CA ILE A 149 -12.94 7.20 -6.11
C ILE A 149 -13.27 5.72 -6.36
N VAL A 150 -12.62 5.10 -7.35
CA VAL A 150 -12.89 3.70 -7.72
C VAL A 150 -12.51 2.74 -6.60
N ARG A 151 -11.37 2.95 -5.91
CA ARG A 151 -10.95 2.12 -4.78
C ARG A 151 -11.97 2.14 -3.65
N THR A 152 -12.36 3.34 -3.25
CA THR A 152 -13.37 3.55 -2.21
C THR A 152 -14.72 2.93 -2.61
N ALA A 153 -15.12 3.08 -3.88
CA ALA A 153 -16.34 2.46 -4.38
C ALA A 153 -16.27 0.92 -4.36
N VAL A 154 -15.12 0.31 -4.69
CA VAL A 154 -14.92 -1.15 -4.56
C VAL A 154 -15.00 -1.61 -3.11
N SER A 155 -14.48 -0.83 -2.16
CA SER A 155 -14.61 -1.14 -0.73
C SER A 155 -16.05 -1.07 -0.25
N ALA A 156 -16.88 -0.20 -0.82
CA ALA A 156 -18.29 -0.03 -0.45
C ALA A 156 -19.24 -1.04 -1.14
N ALA A 157 -19.11 -1.22 -2.45
CA ALA A 157 -20.06 -1.96 -3.26
C ALA A 157 -20.09 -3.47 -2.96
N THR A 158 -21.27 -4.07 -3.02
CA THR A 158 -21.47 -5.53 -2.95
C THR A 158 -21.71 -6.13 -4.33
N THR A 159 -22.20 -5.34 -5.29
CA THR A 159 -22.47 -5.77 -6.66
C THR A 159 -21.78 -4.84 -7.68
N ALA A 160 -21.63 -5.30 -8.92
CA ALA A 160 -21.06 -4.46 -9.99
C ALA A 160 -21.95 -3.25 -10.33
N ALA A 161 -23.27 -3.40 -10.23
CA ALA A 161 -24.20 -2.29 -10.46
C ALA A 161 -24.06 -1.21 -9.36
N GLU A 162 -24.01 -1.64 -8.10
CA GLU A 162 -23.80 -0.76 -6.95
C GLU A 162 -22.45 -0.03 -7.05
N LEU A 163 -21.40 -0.71 -7.54
CA LEU A 163 -20.09 -0.09 -7.77
C LEU A 163 -20.19 1.11 -8.71
N PHE A 164 -20.82 0.95 -9.87
CA PHE A 164 -20.92 2.03 -10.85
C PHE A 164 -21.81 3.17 -10.33
N GLN A 165 -22.91 2.85 -9.64
CA GLN A 165 -23.75 3.86 -9.00
C GLN A 165 -22.99 4.69 -7.95
N ILE A 166 -22.15 4.05 -7.13
CA ILE A 166 -21.33 4.76 -6.14
C ILE A 166 -20.32 5.69 -6.84
N ILE A 167 -19.69 5.25 -7.93
CA ILE A 167 -18.75 6.08 -8.71
C ILE A 167 -19.48 7.29 -9.33
N GLU A 168 -20.64 7.07 -9.94
CA GLU A 168 -21.45 8.16 -10.50
C GLU A 168 -21.93 9.14 -9.42
N GLY A 169 -22.28 8.62 -8.24
CA GLY A 169 -22.67 9.41 -7.07
C GLY A 169 -21.58 10.36 -6.56
N THR A 170 -20.30 10.13 -6.89
CA THR A 170 -19.22 11.08 -6.59
C THR A 170 -19.10 12.20 -7.63
N GLY A 171 -19.96 12.23 -8.65
CA GLY A 171 -19.89 13.14 -9.79
C GLY A 171 -18.87 12.73 -10.87
N ALA A 172 -18.29 11.53 -10.78
CA ALA A 172 -17.47 10.98 -11.86
C ALA A 172 -18.37 10.39 -12.96
N LEU A 173 -17.88 10.38 -14.19
CA LEU A 173 -18.56 9.74 -15.32
C LEU A 173 -18.13 8.28 -15.42
N VAL A 174 -19.06 7.39 -15.77
CA VAL A 174 -18.80 5.96 -16.00
C VAL A 174 -19.23 5.58 -17.42
N ASP A 175 -18.38 4.83 -18.12
CA ASP A 175 -18.67 4.20 -19.40
C ASP A 175 -18.46 2.68 -19.26
N VAL A 176 -19.56 1.92 -19.20
CA VAL A 176 -19.54 0.46 -19.07
C VAL A 176 -19.56 -0.18 -20.45
N GLN A 177 -18.60 -1.06 -20.69
CA GLN A 177 -18.42 -1.75 -21.96
C GLN A 177 -18.93 -3.18 -21.83
N TYR A 178 -19.78 -3.60 -22.76
CA TYR A 178 -20.41 -4.92 -22.75
C TYR A 178 -19.89 -5.82 -23.87
N LEU A 179 -19.91 -7.13 -23.64
CA LEU A 179 -19.79 -8.16 -24.66
C LEU A 179 -21.12 -8.31 -25.41
N PRO A 180 -21.14 -8.93 -26.61
CA PRO A 180 -22.38 -9.25 -27.31
C PRO A 180 -23.36 -10.11 -26.49
N SER A 181 -22.87 -10.86 -25.51
CA SER A 181 -23.70 -11.63 -24.57
C SER A 181 -24.49 -10.77 -23.57
N GLY A 182 -24.16 -9.48 -23.44
CA GLY A 182 -24.67 -8.59 -22.39
C GLY A 182 -23.82 -8.58 -21.12
N ASP A 183 -22.79 -9.42 -21.02
CA ASP A 183 -21.86 -9.40 -19.88
C ASP A 183 -20.95 -8.18 -19.93
N VAL A 184 -20.59 -7.62 -18.78
CA VAL A 184 -19.65 -6.51 -18.71
C VAL A 184 -18.25 -6.99 -19.11
N ARG A 185 -17.70 -6.38 -20.16
CA ARG A 185 -16.32 -6.57 -20.63
C ARG A 185 -15.32 -5.74 -19.81
N GLY A 186 -15.72 -4.51 -19.45
CA GLY A 186 -14.84 -3.53 -18.82
C GLY A 186 -15.56 -2.22 -18.55
N TYR A 187 -14.85 -1.26 -17.99
CA TYR A 187 -15.38 0.08 -17.76
C TYR A 187 -14.27 1.13 -17.89
N LYS A 188 -14.69 2.37 -18.13
CA LYS A 188 -13.87 3.57 -18.05
C LYS A 188 -14.53 4.58 -17.11
N VAL A 189 -13.70 5.41 -16.51
CA VAL A 189 -14.13 6.54 -15.68
C VAL A 189 -13.44 7.82 -16.10
N ALA A 190 -14.13 8.94 -15.93
CA ALA A 190 -13.58 10.28 -16.16
C ALA A 190 -14.06 11.23 -15.05
N LEU A 191 -13.24 12.24 -14.72
CA LEU A 191 -13.72 13.32 -13.86
C LEU A 191 -14.60 14.25 -14.69
N ASN A 192 -15.74 14.63 -14.15
CA ASN A 192 -16.56 15.65 -14.79
C ASN A 192 -15.78 16.97 -14.88
N GLY A 193 -15.76 17.58 -16.07
CA GLY A 193 -14.98 18.79 -16.36
C GLY A 193 -13.51 18.57 -16.74
N ASP A 194 -12.96 17.35 -16.64
CA ASP A 194 -11.61 17.05 -17.12
C ASP A 194 -11.63 16.64 -18.60
N THR A 195 -11.39 17.59 -19.50
CA THR A 195 -11.49 17.38 -20.95
C THR A 195 -10.14 17.41 -21.68
N ASN A 196 -10.10 16.78 -22.85
CA ASN A 196 -9.00 16.89 -23.81
C ASN A 196 -9.11 18.21 -24.63
N ALA A 197 -8.21 18.41 -25.59
CA ALA A 197 -8.21 19.62 -26.43
C ALA A 197 -9.46 19.74 -27.33
N GLN A 198 -10.18 18.64 -27.53
CA GLN A 198 -11.42 18.53 -28.31
C GLN A 198 -12.67 18.75 -27.45
N GLY A 199 -12.52 19.00 -26.14
CA GLY A 199 -13.64 19.17 -25.22
C GLY A 199 -14.28 17.85 -24.76
N GLU A 200 -13.70 16.70 -25.10
CA GLU A 200 -14.21 15.39 -24.70
C GLU A 200 -13.62 14.97 -23.35
N PRO A 201 -14.36 14.21 -22.51
CA PRO A 201 -13.83 13.72 -21.23
C PRO A 201 -12.56 12.88 -21.38
N VAL A 202 -11.61 13.06 -20.47
CA VAL A 202 -10.40 12.23 -20.40
C VAL A 202 -10.71 10.92 -19.66
N TRP A 203 -10.88 9.85 -20.43
CA TRP A 203 -11.23 8.54 -19.91
C TRP A 203 -10.03 7.68 -19.45
N PHE A 204 -10.21 7.01 -18.32
CA PHE A 204 -9.27 6.02 -17.79
C PHE A 204 -9.98 4.68 -17.61
N SER A 205 -9.45 3.60 -18.19
CA SER A 205 -9.94 2.26 -17.85
C SER A 205 -9.49 1.87 -16.44
N GLY A 206 -10.25 1.01 -15.76
CA GLY A 206 -9.87 0.50 -14.45
C GLY A 206 -8.43 -0.05 -14.39
N SER A 207 -8.03 -0.85 -15.38
CA SER A 207 -6.66 -1.39 -15.48
C SER A 207 -5.57 -0.33 -15.73
N THR A 208 -5.93 0.85 -16.25
CA THR A 208 -5.01 1.98 -16.37
C THR A 208 -4.90 2.79 -15.08
N LEU A 209 -5.95 2.80 -14.24
CA LEU A 209 -5.86 3.38 -12.90
C LEU A 209 -4.95 2.52 -12.02
N ALA A 210 -5.22 1.22 -11.92
CA ALA A 210 -4.33 0.25 -11.31
C ALA A 210 -4.64 -1.19 -11.82
N PRO A 211 -3.65 -2.10 -11.88
CA PRO A 211 -3.86 -3.45 -12.41
C PRO A 211 -4.90 -4.28 -11.67
N ASP A 212 -5.16 -3.98 -10.40
CA ASP A 212 -6.15 -4.61 -9.53
C ASP A 212 -7.57 -4.04 -9.69
N LEU A 213 -7.72 -2.91 -10.38
CA LEU A 213 -9.01 -2.26 -10.65
C LEU A 213 -9.59 -2.62 -12.01
N SER A 214 -9.05 -3.65 -12.69
CA SER A 214 -9.71 -4.19 -13.88
C SER A 214 -11.05 -4.82 -13.51
N TYR A 215 -12.03 -4.75 -14.42
CA TYR A 215 -13.35 -5.30 -14.16
C TYR A 215 -13.33 -6.79 -13.75
N PRO A 216 -12.58 -7.70 -14.42
CA PRO A 216 -12.56 -9.11 -14.02
C PRO A 216 -12.11 -9.34 -12.57
N LYS A 217 -11.12 -8.57 -12.10
CA LYS A 217 -10.61 -8.68 -10.72
C LYS A 217 -11.58 -8.09 -9.70
N ILE A 218 -12.25 -7.00 -10.05
CA ILE A 218 -13.29 -6.42 -9.20
C ILE A 218 -14.48 -7.39 -9.11
N ALA A 219 -14.93 -7.94 -10.24
CA ALA A 219 -16.03 -8.91 -10.29
C ALA A 219 -15.74 -10.14 -9.40
N GLU A 220 -14.54 -10.71 -9.49
CA GLU A 220 -14.11 -11.84 -8.64
C GLU A 220 -14.25 -11.53 -7.13
N ARG A 221 -13.98 -10.28 -6.71
CA ARG A 221 -14.12 -9.83 -5.31
C ARG A 221 -15.58 -9.61 -4.91
N LEU A 222 -16.39 -9.08 -5.82
CA LEU A 222 -17.80 -8.76 -5.54
C LEU A 222 -18.65 -10.04 -5.45
N THR A 223 -18.47 -10.99 -6.37
CA THR A 223 -19.18 -12.29 -6.34
C THR A 223 -18.96 -13.04 -5.03
N ALA A 224 -17.75 -12.99 -4.46
CA ALA A 224 -17.46 -13.62 -3.17
C ALA A 224 -18.23 -13.00 -1.98
N THR A 225 -18.73 -11.78 -2.14
CA THR A 225 -19.39 -10.99 -1.08
C THR A 225 -20.90 -11.18 -1.04
N GLU A 226 -21.54 -11.35 -2.19
CA GLU A 226 -23.00 -11.56 -2.28
C GLU A 226 -23.48 -12.81 -1.51
N THR A 227 -22.64 -13.85 -1.42
CA THR A 227 -23.02 -15.16 -0.87
C THR A 227 -23.15 -15.23 0.66
N LYS A 228 -22.76 -14.19 1.43
CA LYS A 228 -22.53 -14.35 2.90
C LYS A 228 -23.12 -13.30 3.84
N LEU A 229 -23.88 -12.31 3.34
CA LEU A 229 -24.36 -11.16 4.16
C LEU A 229 -25.55 -11.47 5.09
N THR A 230 -25.87 -12.75 5.35
CA THR A 230 -27.12 -13.18 5.99
C THR A 230 -27.04 -13.43 7.50
N GLU A 231 -25.92 -13.18 8.17
CA GLU A 231 -25.80 -13.40 9.63
C GLU A 231 -25.89 -12.09 10.43
N ARG A 232 -27.07 -11.84 11.00
CA ARG A 232 -27.29 -10.81 12.03
C ARG A 232 -26.83 -11.35 13.38
N THR A 233 -25.55 -11.23 13.66
CA THR A 233 -24.98 -11.36 15.00
C THR A 233 -25.34 -10.12 15.84
N GLY A 234 -25.53 -10.25 17.16
CA GLY A 234 -25.81 -9.13 18.07
C GLY A 234 -24.66 -8.11 18.27
N THR A 235 -23.53 -8.31 17.60
CA THR A 235 -22.30 -7.51 17.69
C THR A 235 -22.25 -6.41 16.62
N THR A 236 -21.77 -5.21 16.96
CA THR A 236 -21.64 -4.06 16.02
C THR A 236 -20.69 -4.37 14.85
N ALA A 237 -20.86 -3.72 13.70
CA ALA A 237 -19.97 -3.92 12.54
C ALA A 237 -18.53 -3.54 12.87
N TRP A 238 -18.32 -2.45 13.61
CA TRP A 238 -17.01 -1.97 14.03
C TRP A 238 -16.25 -2.99 14.90
N ARG A 239 -16.94 -3.68 15.81
CA ARG A 239 -16.31 -4.72 16.62
C ARG A 239 -15.98 -5.96 15.80
N ARG A 240 -16.87 -6.40 14.91
CA ARG A 240 -16.57 -7.50 13.96
C ARG A 240 -15.36 -7.16 13.09
N PHE A 241 -15.24 -5.90 12.67
CA PHE A 241 -14.10 -5.42 11.91
C PHE A 241 -12.80 -5.46 12.72
N ALA A 242 -12.81 -4.96 13.96
CA ALA A 242 -11.66 -5.05 14.86
C ALA A 242 -11.18 -6.49 15.05
N VAL A 243 -12.09 -7.42 15.34
CA VAL A 243 -11.78 -8.85 15.54
C VAL A 243 -11.22 -9.48 14.26
N ALA A 244 -11.84 -9.21 13.11
CA ALA A 244 -11.40 -9.78 11.84
C ALA A 244 -10.02 -9.26 11.39
N VAL A 245 -9.66 -8.02 11.73
CA VAL A 245 -8.31 -7.49 11.46
C VAL A 245 -7.30 -8.05 12.45
N ASP A 246 -7.66 -8.19 13.73
CA ASP A 246 -6.78 -8.71 14.79
C ASP A 246 -6.33 -10.16 14.57
N GLN A 247 -7.04 -10.93 13.73
CA GLN A 247 -6.63 -12.27 13.28
C GLN A 247 -5.57 -12.25 12.18
N THR A 248 -5.36 -11.11 11.50
CA THR A 248 -4.43 -11.02 10.34
C THR A 248 -2.99 -11.39 10.68
N PRO A 249 -2.39 -10.98 11.82
CA PRO A 249 -1.05 -11.43 12.19
C PRO A 249 -0.93 -12.95 12.30
N ASP A 250 -1.94 -13.63 12.83
CA ASP A 250 -1.94 -15.09 12.98
C ASP A 250 -1.98 -15.77 11.60
N HIS A 251 -2.83 -15.28 10.70
CA HIS A 251 -2.90 -15.75 9.31
C HIS A 251 -1.57 -15.55 8.59
N LEU A 252 -0.91 -14.41 8.78
CA LEU A 252 0.40 -14.15 8.16
C LEU A 252 1.52 -15.02 8.73
N ALA A 253 1.42 -15.44 9.98
CA ALA A 253 2.43 -16.26 10.63
C ALA A 253 2.31 -17.75 10.26
N HIS A 254 1.09 -18.26 10.00
CA HIS A 254 0.84 -19.70 9.89
C HIS A 254 0.33 -20.16 8.52
N ASP A 255 -0.31 -19.28 7.74
CA ASP A 255 -0.91 -19.69 6.48
C ASP A 255 0.08 -19.63 5.30
N GLU A 256 -0.31 -20.23 4.18
CA GLU A 256 0.41 -20.17 2.92
C GLU A 256 0.52 -18.72 2.38
N ASP A 257 1.48 -18.50 1.49
CA ASP A 257 1.80 -17.17 0.97
C ASP A 257 0.60 -16.50 0.29
N GLU A 258 -0.18 -17.29 -0.44
CA GLU A 258 -1.42 -16.90 -1.10
C GLU A 258 -2.44 -16.36 -0.10
N ALA A 259 -2.63 -17.05 1.02
CA ALA A 259 -3.53 -16.65 2.09
C ALA A 259 -3.08 -15.37 2.76
N GLY A 260 -1.80 -15.30 3.12
CA GLY A 260 -1.21 -14.07 3.65
C GLY A 260 -1.46 -12.88 2.73
N GLN A 261 -1.23 -13.05 1.43
CA GLN A 261 -1.47 -11.99 0.44
C GLN A 261 -2.96 -11.63 0.32
N ALA A 262 -3.89 -12.57 0.50
CA ALA A 262 -5.33 -12.29 0.52
C ALA A 262 -5.72 -11.41 1.71
N HIS A 263 -5.21 -11.68 2.91
CA HIS A 263 -5.46 -10.86 4.09
C HIS A 263 -4.86 -9.44 3.92
N ILE A 264 -3.63 -9.32 3.41
CA ILE A 264 -3.03 -8.00 3.14
C ILE A 264 -3.82 -7.21 2.08
N THR A 265 -4.37 -7.89 1.07
CA THR A 265 -5.22 -7.24 0.06
C THR A 265 -6.48 -6.63 0.70
N VAL A 266 -7.10 -7.33 1.65
CA VAL A 266 -8.28 -6.80 2.36
C VAL A 266 -7.92 -5.66 3.32
N LEU A 267 -6.72 -5.63 3.88
CA LEU A 267 -6.25 -4.46 4.64
C LEU A 267 -6.26 -3.19 3.78
N ALA A 268 -5.94 -3.26 2.48
CA ALA A 268 -6.08 -2.10 1.60
C ALA A 268 -7.53 -1.68 1.42
N GLU A 269 -8.46 -2.63 1.29
CA GLU A 269 -9.90 -2.32 1.22
C GLU A 269 -10.36 -1.58 2.50
N ALA A 270 -9.86 -1.99 3.67
CA ALA A 270 -10.09 -1.31 4.94
C ALA A 270 -9.53 0.13 4.94
N PHE A 271 -8.29 0.33 4.48
CA PHE A 271 -7.70 1.67 4.39
C PHE A 271 -8.42 2.57 3.37
N ASP A 272 -8.94 2.01 2.27
CA ASP A 272 -9.72 2.74 1.27
C ASP A 272 -11.13 3.12 1.80
N ALA A 273 -11.65 2.38 2.80
CA ALA A 273 -12.97 2.59 3.41
C ALA A 273 -12.95 3.58 4.59
N LEU A 274 -11.98 3.45 5.50
CA LEU A 274 -11.95 4.17 6.77
C LEU A 274 -12.04 5.70 6.66
N PRO A 275 -11.37 6.38 5.70
CA PRO A 275 -11.47 7.83 5.56
C PRO A 275 -12.90 8.36 5.35
N LEU A 276 -13.82 7.52 4.84
CA LEU A 276 -15.22 7.92 4.64
C LEU A 276 -16.01 8.03 5.93
N VAL A 277 -15.73 7.15 6.88
CA VAL A 277 -16.50 7.02 8.13
C VAL A 277 -15.77 7.64 9.32
N ALA A 278 -14.47 7.85 9.24
CA ALA A 278 -13.68 8.41 10.32
C ALA A 278 -14.00 9.90 10.60
N PRO A 279 -13.84 10.35 11.87
CA PRO A 279 -13.85 11.75 12.26
C PRO A 279 -12.95 12.62 11.38
N VAL A 280 -13.37 13.86 11.10
CA VAL A 280 -12.72 14.77 10.14
C VAL A 280 -11.23 15.00 10.45
N GLY A 281 -10.86 15.10 11.74
CA GLY A 281 -9.47 15.30 12.17
C GLY A 281 -8.51 14.18 11.71
N LEU A 282 -9.00 12.94 11.64
CA LEU A 282 -8.19 11.77 11.31
C LEU A 282 -8.04 11.52 9.81
N ARG A 283 -8.98 12.03 9.00
CA ARG A 283 -9.06 11.73 7.56
C ARG A 283 -7.75 12.01 6.81
N PRO A 284 -7.01 13.10 7.05
CA PRO A 284 -5.74 13.34 6.35
C PRO A 284 -4.73 12.21 6.57
N GLN A 285 -4.57 11.73 7.80
CA GLN A 285 -3.63 10.64 8.10
C GLN A 285 -4.10 9.31 7.51
N LEU A 286 -5.39 9.01 7.58
CA LEU A 286 -5.95 7.78 7.02
C LEU A 286 -5.85 7.75 5.49
N VAL A 287 -6.05 8.88 4.82
CA VAL A 287 -5.85 8.99 3.35
C VAL A 287 -4.38 8.78 2.98
N GLN A 288 -3.44 9.31 3.76
CA GLN A 288 -2.01 9.06 3.52
C GLN A 288 -1.64 7.60 3.76
N ALA A 289 -2.14 7.00 4.85
CA ALA A 289 -1.98 5.58 5.13
C ALA A 289 -2.49 4.72 3.97
N ALA A 290 -3.71 4.96 3.46
CA ALA A 290 -4.26 4.25 2.31
C ALA A 290 -3.41 4.39 1.04
N THR A 291 -2.97 5.62 0.74
CA THR A 291 -2.16 5.94 -0.45
C THR A 291 -0.84 5.18 -0.44
N VAL A 292 -0.16 5.15 0.71
CA VAL A 292 1.12 4.46 0.88
C VAL A 292 0.91 2.95 0.90
N PHE A 293 -0.09 2.47 1.64
CA PHE A 293 -0.39 1.04 1.77
C PHE A 293 -0.83 0.38 0.46
N GLU A 294 -1.33 1.17 -0.51
CA GLU A 294 -1.63 0.69 -1.87
C GLU A 294 -0.45 -0.07 -2.48
N ARG A 295 0.78 0.32 -2.16
CA ARG A 295 1.99 -0.37 -2.60
C ARG A 295 2.22 -1.68 -1.86
N ALA A 296 2.00 -1.70 -0.54
CA ALA A 296 2.13 -2.90 0.28
C ALA A 296 1.12 -3.99 -0.16
N ALA A 297 -0.12 -3.61 -0.45
CA ALA A 297 -1.18 -4.55 -0.83
C ALA A 297 -1.01 -5.24 -2.19
N ARG A 298 0.08 -4.99 -2.92
CA ARG A 298 0.35 -5.59 -4.23
C ARG A 298 1.67 -6.32 -4.22
N SER A 299 1.61 -7.62 -4.46
CA SER A 299 2.76 -8.46 -4.76
C SER A 299 2.50 -9.26 -6.04
N ARG A 300 3.47 -10.10 -6.41
CA ARG A 300 3.31 -11.06 -7.52
C ARG A 300 2.53 -12.31 -7.10
N ILE A 301 2.31 -12.49 -5.80
CA ILE A 301 1.56 -13.62 -5.25
C ILE A 301 0.08 -13.41 -5.58
N ARG A 302 -0.56 -14.45 -6.11
CA ARG A 302 -1.99 -14.42 -6.40
C ARG A 302 -2.77 -14.59 -5.11
N ALA A 303 -3.63 -13.63 -4.79
CA ALA A 303 -4.49 -13.68 -3.61
C ALA A 303 -5.81 -14.42 -3.91
N PRO A 304 -6.09 -15.59 -3.34
CA PRO A 304 -7.41 -16.21 -3.35
C PRO A 304 -8.38 -15.40 -2.48
N HIS A 305 -9.21 -14.58 -3.11
CA HIS A 305 -10.07 -13.60 -2.42
C HIS A 305 -11.04 -14.21 -1.38
N GLN A 306 -11.37 -15.50 -1.49
CA GLN A 306 -12.24 -16.24 -0.58
C GLN A 306 -11.66 -16.39 0.83
N GLN A 307 -10.33 -16.48 0.98
CA GLN A 307 -9.69 -16.71 2.29
C GLN A 307 -9.84 -15.51 3.24
N ALA A 308 -9.90 -14.29 2.71
CA ALA A 308 -10.09 -13.07 3.49
C ALA A 308 -11.55 -12.53 3.47
N GLN A 309 -12.52 -13.38 3.11
CA GLN A 309 -13.90 -12.93 2.87
C GLN A 309 -14.61 -12.43 4.15
N ALA A 310 -14.37 -13.05 5.30
CA ALA A 310 -14.96 -12.60 6.57
C ALA A 310 -14.52 -11.17 6.91
N THR A 311 -13.23 -10.89 6.78
CA THR A 311 -12.67 -9.54 6.96
C THR A 311 -13.26 -8.56 5.96
N ARG A 312 -13.38 -8.93 4.68
CA ARG A 312 -14.01 -8.08 3.65
C ARG A 312 -15.46 -7.72 3.97
N CYS A 313 -16.26 -8.70 4.39
CA CYS A 313 -17.63 -8.44 4.83
C CYS A 313 -17.68 -7.47 6.02
N ALA A 314 -16.75 -7.61 6.97
CA ALA A 314 -16.66 -6.70 8.12
C ALA A 314 -16.28 -5.27 7.70
N VAL A 315 -15.34 -5.09 6.76
CA VAL A 315 -15.01 -3.77 6.17
C VAL A 315 -16.25 -3.12 5.55
N LYS A 316 -17.00 -3.88 4.74
CA LYS A 316 -18.21 -3.40 4.06
C LYS A 316 -19.32 -3.05 5.04
N ALA A 317 -19.48 -3.81 6.12
CA ALA A 317 -20.48 -3.55 7.13
C ALA A 317 -20.21 -2.23 7.88
N VAL A 318 -18.94 -1.89 8.13
CA VAL A 318 -18.55 -0.63 8.78
C VAL A 318 -18.98 0.59 7.97
N LEU A 319 -18.97 0.53 6.63
CA LEU A 319 -19.44 1.63 5.79
C LEU A 319 -20.96 1.87 5.87
N ARG A 320 -21.71 0.96 6.47
CA ARG A 320 -23.18 1.04 6.64
C ARG A 320 -23.60 1.42 8.06
N GLU A 321 -22.65 1.58 8.96
CA GLU A 321 -22.89 2.02 10.33
C GLU A 321 -22.15 3.34 10.58
N PRO A 322 -22.71 4.28 11.37
CA PRO A 322 -21.96 5.47 11.77
C PRO A 322 -20.71 5.07 12.57
N ALA A 323 -19.68 5.91 12.54
CA ALA A 323 -18.51 5.69 13.40
C ALA A 323 -18.93 5.68 14.89
N PRO A 324 -18.23 4.89 15.73
CA PRO A 324 -18.53 4.82 17.14
C PRO A 324 -18.39 6.21 17.76
N GLN A 325 -19.37 6.61 18.57
CA GLN A 325 -19.30 7.88 19.30
C GLN A 325 -18.26 7.82 20.43
N ASP A 326 -18.05 6.63 20.99
CA ASP A 326 -16.94 6.33 21.88
C ASP A 326 -15.67 6.12 21.03
N GLY A 327 -14.69 7.01 21.19
CA GLY A 327 -13.40 6.92 20.52
C GLY A 327 -12.67 5.59 20.78
N ALA A 328 -13.00 4.85 21.84
CA ALA A 328 -12.35 3.60 22.21
C ALA A 328 -12.48 2.52 21.12
N LEU A 329 -13.66 2.34 20.52
CA LEU A 329 -13.83 1.29 19.50
C LEU A 329 -13.08 1.63 18.20
N LEU A 330 -13.04 2.91 17.83
CA LEU A 330 -12.21 3.37 16.72
C LEU A 330 -10.72 3.17 17.04
N THR A 331 -10.28 3.48 18.27
CA THR A 331 -8.90 3.23 18.71
C THR A 331 -8.54 1.75 18.64
N ILE A 332 -9.44 0.86 19.07
CA ILE A 332 -9.24 -0.60 18.98
C ILE A 332 -9.05 -1.05 17.53
N VAL A 333 -9.84 -0.50 16.59
CA VAL A 333 -9.70 -0.80 15.16
C VAL A 333 -8.36 -0.29 14.62
N LEU A 334 -7.96 0.93 14.96
CA LEU A 334 -6.68 1.50 14.51
C LEU A 334 -5.48 0.74 15.10
N ASP A 335 -5.57 0.27 16.34
CA ASP A 335 -4.57 -0.60 16.98
C ASP A 335 -4.48 -1.96 16.27
N ALA A 336 -5.61 -2.61 16.00
CA ALA A 336 -5.63 -3.88 15.27
C ALA A 336 -5.01 -3.74 13.86
N LEU A 337 -5.33 -2.67 13.14
CA LEU A 337 -4.72 -2.36 11.84
C LEU A 337 -3.23 -2.10 11.97
N LEU A 338 -2.80 -1.40 13.03
CA LEU A 338 -1.38 -1.12 13.27
C LEU A 338 -0.58 -2.41 13.41
N LEU A 339 -1.07 -3.35 14.21
CA LEU A 339 -0.48 -4.68 14.36
C LEU A 339 -0.50 -5.45 13.04
N ALA A 340 -1.64 -5.49 12.34
CA ALA A 340 -1.74 -6.18 11.04
C ALA A 340 -0.77 -5.65 9.99
N VAL A 341 -0.50 -4.33 9.95
CA VAL A 341 0.48 -3.74 9.03
C VAL A 341 1.93 -4.04 9.46
N ILE A 342 2.21 -4.09 10.77
CA ILE A 342 3.52 -4.52 11.29
C ILE A 342 3.79 -5.98 10.93
N ALA A 343 2.79 -6.85 11.10
CA ALA A 343 2.82 -8.25 10.66
C ALA A 343 3.13 -8.35 9.16
N ALA A 344 2.39 -7.60 8.33
CA ALA A 344 2.60 -7.56 6.89
C ALA A 344 4.02 -7.08 6.54
N GLN A 345 4.54 -6.07 7.24
CA GLN A 345 5.91 -5.60 7.05
C GLN A 345 6.94 -6.71 7.34
N HIS A 346 6.78 -7.46 8.44
CA HIS A 346 7.67 -8.57 8.79
C HIS A 346 7.56 -9.70 7.75
N TRP A 347 6.33 -10.07 7.39
CA TRP A 347 6.02 -11.06 6.37
C TRP A 347 6.64 -10.75 5.01
N TYR A 348 6.63 -9.48 4.60
CA TYR A 348 7.30 -9.01 3.38
C TYR A 348 8.82 -9.06 3.49
N ARG A 349 9.40 -8.74 4.66
CA ARG A 349 10.85 -8.80 4.87
C ARG A 349 11.39 -10.21 4.80
N SER A 350 10.69 -11.18 5.40
CA SER A 350 11.11 -12.59 5.35
C SER A 350 11.07 -13.18 3.93
N ARG A 351 10.35 -12.54 3.01
CA ARG A 351 10.22 -12.93 1.59
C ARG A 351 10.99 -12.02 0.63
N GLU A 352 11.87 -11.16 1.16
CA GLU A 352 12.67 -10.20 0.36
C GLU A 352 11.84 -9.22 -0.49
N HIS A 353 10.58 -8.99 -0.13
CA HIS A 353 9.68 -8.03 -0.76
C HIS A 353 9.93 -6.61 -0.20
N HIS A 354 11.14 -6.08 -0.44
CA HIS A 354 11.62 -4.86 0.21
C HIS A 354 10.73 -3.62 -0.04
N GLN A 355 10.12 -3.49 -1.23
CA GLN A 355 9.31 -2.32 -1.58
C GLN A 355 7.95 -2.32 -0.89
N GLN A 356 7.35 -3.49 -0.71
CA GLN A 356 6.13 -3.69 0.05
C GLN A 356 6.41 -3.52 1.54
N ALA A 357 7.51 -4.06 2.05
CA ALA A 357 7.93 -3.86 3.43
C ALA A 357 8.15 -2.36 3.75
N GLU A 358 8.77 -1.61 2.85
CA GLU A 358 8.96 -0.16 3.02
C GLU A 358 7.62 0.61 2.99
N ALA A 359 6.71 0.24 2.09
CA ALA A 359 5.37 0.82 2.06
C ALA A 359 4.57 0.51 3.35
N ALA A 360 4.64 -0.72 3.85
CA ALA A 360 4.04 -1.08 5.13
C ALA A 360 4.64 -0.26 6.28
N ARG A 361 5.97 -0.09 6.32
CA ARG A 361 6.66 0.75 7.31
C ARG A 361 6.19 2.20 7.28
N GLN A 362 6.06 2.80 6.11
CA GLN A 362 5.57 4.17 5.96
C GLN A 362 4.09 4.30 6.35
N THR A 363 3.28 3.27 6.07
CA THR A 363 1.88 3.20 6.51
C THR A 363 1.77 3.22 8.03
N VAL A 364 2.63 2.46 8.73
CA VAL A 364 2.73 2.46 10.20
C VAL A 364 2.95 3.87 10.75
N THR A 365 3.76 4.71 10.08
CA THR A 365 3.99 6.10 10.52
C THR A 365 2.70 6.91 10.53
N HIS A 366 1.93 6.90 9.44
CA HIS A 366 0.66 7.64 9.35
C HIS A 366 -0.40 7.08 10.30
N LEU A 367 -0.47 5.75 10.40
CA LEU A 367 -1.45 5.09 11.27
C LEU A 367 -1.16 5.33 12.75
N ARG A 368 0.11 5.38 13.17
CA ARG A 368 0.49 5.74 14.55
C ARG A 368 0.05 7.15 14.92
N THR A 369 0.13 8.11 13.98
CA THR A 369 -0.36 9.47 14.23
C THR A 369 -1.87 9.48 14.45
N ALA A 370 -2.64 8.82 13.56
CA ALA A 370 -4.08 8.71 13.72
C ALA A 370 -4.47 7.98 15.02
N TYR A 371 -3.79 6.87 15.34
CA TYR A 371 -3.99 6.12 16.57
C TYR A 371 -3.80 7.01 17.80
N ARG A 372 -2.67 7.73 17.92
CA ARG A 372 -2.37 8.60 19.09
C ARG A 372 -3.43 9.67 19.31
N GLU A 373 -3.91 10.26 18.22
CA GLU A 373 -4.99 11.26 18.28
C GLU A 373 -6.27 10.65 18.87
N THR A 374 -6.67 9.46 18.39
CA THR A 374 -7.88 8.79 18.92
C THR A 374 -7.72 8.22 20.32
N ALA A 375 -6.53 7.70 20.67
CA ALA A 375 -6.30 6.96 21.90
C ALA A 375 -6.23 7.87 23.13
N THR A 376 -6.04 9.18 22.93
CA THR A 376 -5.80 10.14 24.02
C THR A 376 -6.91 10.13 25.08
N GLU A 377 -8.17 10.29 24.66
CA GLU A 377 -9.32 10.36 25.57
C GLU A 377 -9.68 9.00 26.20
N PRO A 378 -9.77 7.89 25.43
CA PRO A 378 -10.00 6.57 26.00
C PRO A 378 -8.92 6.16 27.02
N LEU A 379 -7.63 6.37 26.71
CA LEU A 379 -6.53 6.04 27.63
C LEU A 379 -6.54 6.93 28.87
N ALA A 380 -6.89 8.22 28.76
CA ALA A 380 -7.03 9.11 29.90
C ALA A 380 -8.17 8.65 30.83
N THR A 381 -9.30 8.22 30.26
CA THR A 381 -10.44 7.67 31.01
C THR A 381 -10.06 6.39 31.75
N LEU A 382 -9.37 5.46 31.08
CA LEU A 382 -8.87 4.23 31.71
C LEU A 382 -7.84 4.54 32.81
N ARG A 383 -6.94 5.51 32.59
CA ARG A 383 -5.95 5.93 33.58
C ARG A 383 -6.63 6.47 34.83
N GLN A 384 -7.64 7.33 34.67
CA GLN A 384 -8.41 7.87 35.80
C GLN A 384 -9.08 6.74 36.60
N ARG A 385 -9.68 5.75 35.93
CA ARG A 385 -10.23 4.57 36.60
C ARG A 385 -9.16 3.77 37.35
N GLY A 386 -8.00 3.57 36.73
CA GLY A 386 -6.85 2.87 37.31
C GLY A 386 -6.30 3.52 38.57
N THR A 387 -6.16 4.85 38.55
CA THR A 387 -5.70 5.61 39.73
C THR A 387 -6.67 5.54 40.91
N ARG A 388 -7.96 5.29 40.65
CA ARG A 388 -9.02 5.15 41.66
C ARG A 388 -9.20 3.72 42.18
N LEU A 389 -8.47 2.74 41.64
CA LEU A 389 -8.51 1.36 42.16
C LEU A 389 -8.02 1.34 43.62
N THR A 390 -8.64 0.48 44.43
CA THR A 390 -8.18 0.23 45.81
C THR A 390 -6.81 -0.44 45.79
N GLU A 391 -6.01 -0.20 46.83
CA GLU A 391 -4.66 -0.77 46.95
C GLU A 391 -4.67 -2.31 46.86
N THR A 392 -5.66 -2.96 47.46
CA THR A 392 -5.83 -4.42 47.39
C THR A 392 -6.05 -4.91 45.96
N LEU A 393 -6.94 -4.23 45.20
CA LEU A 393 -7.24 -4.62 43.83
C LEU A 393 -6.05 -4.33 42.90
N ARG A 394 -5.35 -3.22 43.11
CA ARG A 394 -4.12 -2.88 42.38
C ARG A 394 -3.05 -3.97 42.56
N ARG A 395 -2.71 -4.31 43.81
CA ARG A 395 -1.75 -5.40 44.11
C ARG A 395 -2.16 -6.73 43.52
N ARG A 396 -3.46 -7.02 43.47
CA ARG A 396 -3.98 -8.24 42.82
C ARG A 396 -3.66 -8.24 41.32
N GLN A 397 -3.90 -7.13 40.62
CA GLN A 397 -3.58 -7.03 39.19
C GLN A 397 -2.06 -7.04 38.94
N GLU A 398 -1.25 -6.44 39.82
CA GLU A 398 0.22 -6.55 39.75
C GLU A 398 0.67 -8.01 39.87
N ASN A 399 0.11 -8.76 40.82
CA ASN A 399 0.41 -10.18 40.96
C ASN A 399 -0.04 -11.01 39.74
N SER A 400 -1.19 -10.71 39.16
CA SER A 400 -1.65 -11.35 37.92
C SER A 400 -0.70 -11.07 36.75
N LEU A 401 -0.21 -9.83 36.62
CA LEU A 401 0.78 -9.46 35.62
C LEU A 401 2.10 -10.21 35.83
N SER A 402 2.66 -10.19 37.04
CA SER A 402 3.92 -10.87 37.36
C SER A 402 3.86 -12.38 37.17
N ARG A 403 2.68 -12.99 37.38
CA ARG A 403 2.47 -14.42 37.11
C ARG A 403 2.34 -14.74 35.63
N ALA A 404 1.66 -13.88 34.87
CA ALA A 404 1.44 -14.12 33.45
C ALA A 404 2.71 -13.83 32.61
N LEU A 405 3.42 -12.75 32.94
CA LEU A 405 4.50 -12.16 32.15
C LEU A 405 5.71 -11.81 33.03
N PRO A 406 6.37 -12.80 33.67
CA PRO A 406 7.42 -12.52 34.65
C PRO A 406 8.58 -11.70 34.08
N GLU A 407 8.96 -11.94 32.83
CA GLU A 407 10.07 -11.23 32.17
C GLU A 407 9.76 -9.78 31.79
N LEU A 408 8.48 -9.45 31.57
CA LEU A 408 8.04 -8.11 31.14
C LEU A 408 7.38 -7.30 32.27
N ALA A 409 7.10 -7.94 33.41
CA ALA A 409 6.32 -7.35 34.49
C ALA A 409 6.96 -6.05 35.01
N GLU A 410 8.26 -6.06 35.32
CA GLU A 410 8.95 -4.87 35.83
C GLU A 410 8.89 -3.70 34.84
N GLN A 411 9.11 -3.97 33.56
CA GLN A 411 9.01 -2.96 32.51
C GLN A 411 7.59 -2.40 32.41
N ILE A 412 6.57 -3.25 32.35
CA ILE A 412 5.16 -2.85 32.23
C ILE A 412 4.71 -2.03 33.45
N LEU A 413 5.10 -2.44 34.66
CA LEU A 413 4.78 -1.72 35.90
C LEU A 413 5.42 -0.33 35.95
N ALA A 414 6.59 -0.16 35.32
CA ALA A 414 7.27 1.13 35.21
C ALA A 414 6.66 2.06 34.14
N GLU A 415 5.82 1.55 33.23
CA GLU A 415 5.20 2.37 32.19
C GLU A 415 4.09 3.28 32.75
N SER A 416 3.98 4.50 32.21
CA SER A 416 2.87 5.42 32.52
C SER A 416 1.48 4.89 32.10
N GLY A 417 1.45 3.81 31.33
CA GLY A 417 0.26 3.08 30.91
C GLY A 417 -0.25 2.05 31.93
N TRP A 418 0.55 1.69 32.94
CA TRP A 418 0.18 0.66 33.93
C TRP A 418 -1.19 0.90 34.58
N PRO A 419 -1.55 2.11 35.06
CA PRO A 419 -2.85 2.33 35.69
C PRO A 419 -4.02 1.99 34.74
N SER A 420 -3.89 2.32 33.45
CA SER A 420 -4.91 2.00 32.44
C SER A 420 -5.02 0.49 32.20
N LEU A 421 -3.89 -0.23 32.18
CA LEU A 421 -3.87 -1.69 32.07
C LEU A 421 -4.49 -2.36 33.30
N ALA A 422 -4.15 -1.91 34.51
CA ALA A 422 -4.73 -2.40 35.75
C ALA A 422 -6.25 -2.21 35.79
N ALA A 423 -6.75 -1.06 35.32
CA ALA A 423 -8.19 -0.82 35.19
C ALA A 423 -8.86 -1.78 34.20
N THR A 424 -8.19 -2.09 33.10
CA THR A 424 -8.66 -3.02 32.07
C THR A 424 -8.73 -4.44 32.61
N LEU A 425 -7.71 -4.90 33.34
CA LEU A 425 -7.67 -6.21 34.00
C LEU A 425 -8.76 -6.34 35.07
N ALA A 426 -8.93 -5.32 35.92
CA ALA A 426 -9.99 -5.29 36.90
C ALA A 426 -11.40 -5.34 36.25
N ARG A 427 -11.57 -4.68 35.11
CA ARG A 427 -12.83 -4.74 34.34
C ARG A 427 -13.05 -6.14 33.74
N ALA A 428 -12.01 -6.75 33.16
CA ALA A 428 -12.07 -8.11 32.63
C ALA A 428 -12.45 -9.13 33.72
N GLU A 429 -11.85 -8.99 34.90
CA GLU A 429 -12.19 -9.80 36.07
C GLU A 429 -13.65 -9.63 36.49
N ALA A 430 -14.14 -8.38 36.53
CA ALA A 430 -15.52 -8.07 36.89
C ALA A 430 -16.57 -8.65 35.92
N VAL A 431 -16.20 -8.94 34.67
CA VAL A 431 -17.08 -9.60 33.70
C VAL A 431 -16.83 -11.12 33.60
N GLY A 432 -15.98 -11.67 34.46
CA GLY A 432 -15.79 -13.12 34.62
C GLY A 432 -14.56 -13.73 33.93
N HIS A 433 -13.64 -12.92 33.38
CA HIS A 433 -12.39 -13.42 32.82
C HIS A 433 -11.29 -13.55 33.88
N GLU A 434 -10.43 -14.56 33.75
CA GLU A 434 -9.24 -14.70 34.59
C GLU A 434 -8.07 -13.84 34.07
N PRO A 435 -7.62 -12.79 34.79
CA PRO A 435 -6.63 -11.83 34.29
C PRO A 435 -5.31 -12.46 33.86
N THR A 436 -4.83 -13.46 34.60
CA THR A 436 -3.56 -14.15 34.31
C THR A 436 -3.65 -14.90 32.97
N ALA A 437 -4.72 -15.67 32.76
CA ALA A 437 -4.92 -16.43 31.53
C ALA A 437 -5.11 -15.51 30.33
N LEU A 438 -5.84 -14.41 30.51
CA LEU A 438 -6.11 -13.43 29.47
C LEU A 438 -4.82 -12.69 29.05
N LEU A 439 -3.96 -12.33 30.00
CA LEU A 439 -2.64 -11.75 29.72
C LEU A 439 -1.73 -12.71 28.96
N THR A 440 -1.65 -13.97 29.41
CA THR A 440 -0.87 -15.00 28.71
C THR A 440 -1.36 -15.17 27.27
N GLN A 441 -2.68 -15.23 27.06
CA GLN A 441 -3.27 -15.30 25.72
C GLN A 441 -2.93 -14.06 24.88
N ALA A 442 -2.98 -12.87 25.47
CA ALA A 442 -2.67 -11.61 24.78
C ALA A 442 -1.20 -11.50 24.31
N THR A 443 -0.28 -12.28 24.90
CA THR A 443 1.16 -12.25 24.57
C THR A 443 1.66 -13.43 23.75
N VAL A 444 0.86 -14.49 23.55
CA VAL A 444 1.22 -15.57 22.60
C VAL A 444 1.54 -15.02 21.20
N ARG A 445 0.94 -13.87 20.85
CA ARG A 445 1.15 -13.16 19.59
C ARG A 445 2.39 -12.26 19.66
N ARG A 446 3.52 -12.78 19.12
CA ARG A 446 4.89 -12.22 19.06
C ARG A 446 5.01 -10.91 18.25
N GLU A 447 4.38 -9.83 18.71
CA GLU A 447 4.63 -8.48 18.15
C GLU A 447 4.86 -7.40 19.22
N THR A 448 5.07 -7.80 20.46
CA THR A 448 5.34 -6.89 21.58
C THR A 448 6.66 -6.12 21.43
N ASP A 449 7.64 -6.69 20.74
CA ASP A 449 9.01 -6.14 20.68
C ASP A 449 9.15 -4.90 19.80
N THR A 450 8.11 -4.57 19.03
CA THR A 450 8.08 -3.37 18.15
C THR A 450 7.17 -2.26 18.67
N ALA A 451 6.52 -2.49 19.81
CA ALA A 451 5.58 -1.59 20.44
C ALA A 451 6.30 -0.43 21.15
N THR A 452 5.73 0.77 21.08
CA THR A 452 6.26 1.95 21.81
C THR A 452 5.84 1.95 23.29
N SER A 453 4.79 1.20 23.64
CA SER A 453 4.36 0.90 25.01
C SER A 453 3.73 -0.49 25.03
N LEU A 454 4.19 -1.35 25.92
CA LEU A 454 3.63 -2.70 26.11
C LEU A 454 2.24 -2.62 26.75
N SER A 455 2.06 -1.70 27.69
CA SER A 455 0.78 -1.50 28.39
C SER A 455 -0.35 -1.15 27.42
N GLU A 456 -0.11 -0.21 26.49
CA GLU A 456 -1.12 0.18 25.50
C GLU A 456 -1.53 -0.96 24.58
N VAL A 457 -0.56 -1.73 24.08
CA VAL A 457 -0.83 -2.91 23.23
C VAL A 457 -1.66 -3.93 24.01
N LEU A 458 -1.32 -4.19 25.26
CA LEU A 458 -2.07 -5.12 26.10
C LEU A 458 -3.48 -4.61 26.36
N ILE A 459 -3.69 -3.34 26.69
CA ILE A 459 -5.02 -2.75 26.91
C ILE A 459 -5.95 -3.08 25.74
N TRP A 460 -5.55 -2.74 24.51
CA TRP A 460 -6.43 -2.92 23.35
C TRP A 460 -6.62 -4.37 22.94
N ARG A 461 -5.60 -5.22 23.11
CA ARG A 461 -5.74 -6.67 22.93
C ARG A 461 -6.73 -7.28 23.92
N LEU A 462 -6.64 -6.91 25.20
CA LEU A 462 -7.59 -7.39 26.22
C LEU A 462 -9.02 -6.93 25.91
N HIS A 463 -9.20 -5.69 25.45
CA HIS A 463 -10.51 -5.20 25.00
C HIS A 463 -11.11 -6.04 23.87
N ARG A 464 -10.28 -6.54 22.93
CA ARG A 464 -10.73 -7.42 21.84
C ARG A 464 -10.99 -8.86 22.29
N LEU A 465 -10.14 -9.41 23.15
CA LEU A 465 -10.25 -10.80 23.63
C LEU A 465 -11.41 -11.00 24.62
N ALA A 466 -11.67 -10.01 25.47
CA ALA A 466 -12.64 -10.09 26.57
C ALA A 466 -13.89 -9.23 26.35
N ASP A 467 -14.09 -8.72 25.14
CA ASP A 467 -15.30 -7.99 24.74
C ASP A 467 -15.65 -6.77 25.64
N LEU A 468 -14.63 -5.99 26.02
CA LEU A 468 -14.74 -5.00 27.11
C LEU A 468 -15.26 -3.60 26.68
N THR A 469 -15.62 -3.41 25.41
CA THR A 469 -16.18 -2.14 24.90
C THR A 469 -17.70 -2.02 24.99
#